data_AF-A0A847GZ58-F1
#
_entry.id   AF-A0A847GZ58-F1
#
_cell.length_a   1.000
_cell.length_b   1.000
_cell.length_c   1.000
_cell.angle_alpha   90.00
_cell.angle_beta   90.00
_cell.angle_gamma   90.00
#
_symmetry.space_group_name_H-M   'P 1'
#
loop_
_entity.id
_entity.type
_entity.pdbx_description
1 polymer ?
#
loop_
_entity_poly.entity_id
_entity_poly.type
_entity_poly.pdbx_seq_one_letter_code
_entity_poly.pdbx_strand_id
1 'polypeptide(L)'
;MQRSGALNPWKGHSAPPWRFVVAPLVLAWALAAWATPSARGSESTDRDALARAVKNAFVAVHEGWSADEVLLRDDLNAALVARCRQELPEADPTQINWMLLNLRKAGQLKVEVTKQATRRHDSYAHAAEIAARQMYDKHRLSIDRVLCDPQLREEFDRIAQSVTPDVSAYELRKAALGLRKARQLRPELVARVAAWNKQVLVLPAQQVLAEPQRVPDTPGIYIFRDARGYLYIGESENLRARVTKHLDHSDRKSLARYLWQEGLGGVTIELHAFDPDSNARHKELRRAYESELIHSRQPRLNIAP
;
A
#
# COMPACT_ATOMS: atom_id res chain seq x y z
N MET A 1 40.72 -15.11 -45.61
CA MET A 1 39.77 -14.38 -44.73
C MET A 1 40.58 -13.47 -43.83
N GLN A 2 40.43 -12.16 -44.03
CA GLN A 2 41.41 -11.12 -43.69
C GLN A 2 41.41 -10.77 -42.20
N ARG A 3 42.64 -10.59 -41.67
CA ARG A 3 42.97 -9.96 -40.39
C ARG A 3 43.08 -8.45 -40.60
N SER A 4 42.50 -7.68 -39.68
CA SER A 4 42.63 -6.22 -39.58
C SER A 4 43.95 -5.86 -38.92
N GLY A 5 44.69 -4.92 -39.52
CA GLY A 5 45.95 -4.38 -39.04
C GLY A 5 46.14 -2.94 -39.52
N ALA A 6 45.82 -2.01 -38.61
CA ALA A 6 46.59 -0.82 -38.21
C ALA A 6 47.01 0.29 -39.20
N LEU A 7 46.88 1.52 -38.67
CA LEU A 7 47.72 2.73 -38.80
C LEU A 7 47.25 3.90 -39.71
N ASN A 8 46.79 4.94 -38.99
CA ASN A 8 46.88 6.39 -39.25
C ASN A 8 48.29 6.82 -39.70
N PRO A 9 48.47 7.91 -40.49
CA PRO A 9 48.72 9.23 -39.86
C PRO A 9 48.40 10.54 -40.65
N TRP A 10 48.09 11.61 -39.87
CA TRP A 10 48.59 13.01 -39.92
C TRP A 10 48.00 14.13 -40.82
N LYS A 11 47.58 15.21 -40.10
CA LYS A 11 47.77 16.69 -40.27
C LYS A 11 47.34 17.34 -41.60
N GLY A 12 46.71 18.52 -41.68
CA GLY A 12 46.51 19.70 -40.83
C GLY A 12 46.16 20.90 -41.76
N HIS A 13 46.07 22.13 -41.22
CA HIS A 13 45.80 23.44 -41.89
C HIS A 13 44.30 23.77 -42.02
N SER A 14 43.77 24.99 -41.84
CA SER A 14 44.16 26.28 -41.23
C SER A 14 42.98 27.22 -41.50
N ALA A 15 42.48 27.98 -40.51
CA ALA A 15 41.65 29.18 -40.73
C ALA A 15 42.46 30.26 -41.50
N PRO A 16 41.92 31.38 -42.06
CA PRO A 16 40.89 32.31 -41.50
C PRO A 16 40.11 33.11 -42.62
N PRO A 17 39.77 34.44 -42.59
CA PRO A 17 39.00 35.33 -41.66
C PRO A 17 37.90 36.24 -42.35
N TRP A 18 37.31 37.21 -41.59
CA TRP A 18 36.56 38.47 -41.94
C TRP A 18 35.05 38.36 -42.27
N ARG A 19 34.13 38.83 -41.38
CA ARG A 19 33.55 40.19 -41.23
C ARG A 19 32.74 40.72 -42.43
N PHE A 20 31.41 40.73 -42.31
CA PHE A 20 30.54 41.79 -42.84
C PHE A 20 29.40 42.10 -41.87
N VAL A 21 29.12 43.40 -41.77
CA VAL A 21 28.12 44.09 -40.96
C VAL A 21 26.89 44.34 -41.84
N VAL A 22 25.67 44.06 -41.36
CA VAL A 22 24.47 44.91 -41.62
C VAL A 22 23.47 44.74 -40.45
N ALA A 23 22.91 45.88 -40.02
CA ALA A 23 22.01 46.09 -38.88
C ALA A 23 20.51 45.87 -39.27
N PRO A 24 19.52 46.15 -38.40
CA PRO A 24 18.38 45.26 -38.13
C PRO A 24 17.11 45.61 -38.92
N LEU A 25 16.28 44.59 -39.16
CA LEU A 25 14.89 44.75 -39.59
C LEU A 25 13.97 44.32 -38.45
N VAL A 26 13.35 45.33 -37.84
CA VAL A 26 12.25 45.21 -36.89
C VAL A 26 11.02 44.73 -37.65
N LEU A 27 10.48 43.58 -37.28
CA LEU A 27 9.13 43.15 -37.67
C LEU A 27 8.45 42.54 -36.45
N ALA A 28 7.61 43.36 -35.82
CA ALA A 28 6.75 42.98 -34.72
C ALA A 28 5.72 41.95 -35.19
N TRP A 29 5.83 40.73 -34.68
CA TRP A 29 4.76 39.74 -34.73
C TRP A 29 4.02 39.77 -33.39
N ALA A 30 2.84 40.39 -33.41
CA ALA A 30 1.85 40.22 -32.36
C ALA A 30 1.29 38.80 -32.44
N LEU A 31 1.82 37.90 -31.62
CA LEU A 31 1.16 36.62 -31.33
C LEU A 31 0.24 36.83 -30.12
N ALA A 32 -1.06 36.81 -30.40
CA ALA A 32 -2.09 36.58 -29.40
C ALA A 32 -1.83 35.20 -28.77
N ALA A 33 -1.19 35.19 -27.60
CA ALA A 33 -1.11 34.02 -26.74
C ALA A 33 -2.49 33.78 -26.14
N TRP A 34 -3.28 32.90 -26.75
CA TRP A 34 -4.37 32.25 -26.03
C TRP A 34 -3.72 31.36 -24.96
N ALA A 35 -3.66 31.87 -23.74
CA ALA A 35 -3.28 31.09 -22.58
C ALA A 35 -4.33 29.99 -22.38
N THR A 36 -4.00 28.76 -22.77
CA THR A 36 -4.71 27.57 -22.31
C THR A 36 -4.59 27.51 -20.78
N PRO A 37 -5.71 27.43 -20.03
CA PRO A 37 -5.65 27.27 -18.58
C PRO A 37 -4.90 25.98 -18.23
N SER A 38 -4.01 26.06 -17.26
CA SER A 38 -3.26 24.92 -16.73
C SER A 38 -4.20 23.88 -16.11
N ALA A 39 -4.20 22.65 -16.65
CA ALA A 39 -5.02 21.53 -16.19
C ALA A 39 -4.87 21.19 -14.69
N ARG A 40 -3.76 21.60 -14.05
CA ARG A 40 -3.55 21.44 -12.60
C ARG A 40 -4.46 22.33 -11.75
N GLY A 41 -4.91 23.46 -12.28
CA GLY A 41 -5.83 24.37 -11.58
C GLY A 41 -7.26 23.84 -11.55
N SER A 42 -7.76 23.32 -12.67
CA SER A 42 -9.12 22.77 -12.79
C SER A 42 -9.31 21.52 -11.93
N GLU A 43 -8.37 20.57 -11.96
CA GLU A 43 -8.47 19.32 -11.15
C GLU A 43 -8.57 19.59 -9.64
N SER A 44 -7.85 20.59 -9.14
CA SER A 44 -7.90 20.96 -7.72
C SER A 44 -9.25 21.56 -7.35
N THR A 45 -9.82 22.38 -8.24
CA THR A 45 -11.09 23.06 -8.03
C THR A 45 -12.25 22.07 -8.09
N ASP A 46 -12.19 21.10 -9.00
CA ASP A 46 -13.19 20.03 -9.13
C ASP A 46 -13.17 19.11 -7.90
N ARG A 47 -11.99 18.77 -7.40
CA ARG A 47 -11.85 17.97 -6.18
C ARG A 47 -12.40 18.69 -4.95
N ASP A 48 -12.13 19.98 -4.82
CA ASP A 48 -12.65 20.81 -3.72
C ASP A 48 -14.16 20.99 -3.82
N ALA A 49 -14.70 21.16 -5.03
CA ALA A 49 -16.14 21.20 -5.27
C ALA A 49 -16.80 19.88 -4.85
N LEU A 50 -16.24 18.74 -5.27
CA LEU A 50 -16.73 17.41 -4.87
C LEU A 50 -16.66 17.22 -3.35
N ALA A 51 -15.55 17.61 -2.71
CA ALA A 51 -15.39 17.50 -1.27
C ALA A 51 -16.45 18.31 -0.51
N ARG A 52 -16.76 19.54 -0.96
CA ARG A 52 -17.83 20.36 -0.38
C ARG A 52 -19.21 19.72 -0.58
N ALA A 53 -19.53 19.30 -1.80
CA ALA A 53 -20.81 18.67 -2.12
C ALA A 53 -21.04 17.41 -1.28
N VAL A 54 -20.04 16.52 -1.17
CA VAL A 54 -20.10 15.31 -0.37
C VAL A 54 -20.29 15.62 1.11
N LYS A 55 -19.58 16.62 1.64
CA LYS A 55 -19.73 17.03 3.04
C LYS A 55 -21.13 17.55 3.33
N ASN A 56 -21.66 18.43 2.47
CA ASN A 56 -23.01 18.98 2.60
C ASN A 56 -24.08 17.88 2.49
N ALA A 57 -23.93 16.99 1.52
CA ALA A 57 -24.81 15.86 1.32
C ALA A 57 -24.82 14.93 2.54
N PHE A 58 -23.65 14.60 3.07
CA PHE A 58 -23.53 13.76 4.26
C PHE A 58 -24.26 14.37 5.47
N VAL A 59 -24.06 15.66 5.76
CA VAL A 59 -24.77 16.37 6.84
C VAL A 59 -26.28 16.29 6.66
N ALA A 60 -26.77 16.37 5.42
CA ALA A 60 -28.21 16.35 5.14
C ALA A 60 -28.84 14.96 5.28
N VAL A 61 -28.09 13.87 4.98
CA VAL A 61 -28.69 12.52 4.82
C VAL A 61 -28.20 11.48 5.82
N HIS A 62 -27.20 11.77 6.66
CA HIS A 62 -26.61 10.72 7.50
C HIS A 62 -27.53 10.20 8.60
N GLU A 63 -28.56 10.94 8.99
CA GLU A 63 -29.56 10.53 9.99
C GLU A 63 -28.97 10.01 11.32
N GLY A 64 -27.85 10.57 11.77
CA GLY A 64 -27.13 10.13 12.97
C GLY A 64 -26.25 8.88 12.77
N TRP A 65 -26.22 8.30 11.57
CA TRP A 65 -25.31 7.22 11.20
C TRP A 65 -23.91 7.74 10.86
N SER A 66 -22.92 6.85 10.98
CA SER A 66 -21.54 7.13 10.58
C SER A 66 -21.36 7.10 9.06
N ALA A 67 -20.28 7.72 8.55
CA ALA A 67 -19.93 7.65 7.13
C ALA A 67 -19.79 6.22 6.59
N ASP A 68 -19.29 5.29 7.43
CA ASP A 68 -19.18 3.88 7.02
C ASP A 68 -20.57 3.25 6.88
N GLU A 69 -21.53 3.60 7.74
CA GLU A 69 -22.90 3.08 7.66
C GLU A 69 -23.67 3.68 6.46
N VAL A 70 -23.46 4.98 6.18
CA VAL A 70 -24.01 5.62 4.98
C VAL A 70 -23.45 4.99 3.70
N LEU A 71 -22.18 4.55 3.70
CA LEU A 71 -21.64 3.79 2.58
C LEU A 71 -22.32 2.43 2.45
N LEU A 72 -22.45 1.67 3.54
CA LEU A 72 -22.88 0.27 3.52
C LEU A 72 -24.37 0.05 3.26
N ARG A 73 -25.23 1.00 3.63
CA ARG A 73 -26.67 0.88 3.46
C ARG A 73 -27.13 1.49 2.14
N ASP A 74 -27.95 0.76 1.39
CA ASP A 74 -28.35 1.16 0.03
C ASP A 74 -29.24 2.40 0.03
N ASP A 75 -30.14 2.52 1.02
CA ASP A 75 -31.03 3.67 1.23
C ASP A 75 -30.23 4.97 1.46
N LEU A 76 -29.32 4.97 2.43
CA LEU A 76 -28.52 6.14 2.77
C LEU A 76 -27.48 6.48 1.69
N ASN A 77 -26.91 5.46 1.03
CA ASN A 77 -25.96 5.71 -0.05
C ASN A 77 -26.64 6.33 -1.26
N ALA A 78 -27.81 5.83 -1.64
CA ALA A 78 -28.61 6.40 -2.73
C ALA A 78 -29.00 7.85 -2.41
N ALA A 79 -29.43 8.14 -1.17
CA ALA A 79 -29.75 9.50 -0.74
C ALA A 79 -28.53 10.44 -0.81
N LEU A 80 -27.35 9.97 -0.40
CA LEU A 80 -26.10 10.72 -0.49
C LEU A 80 -25.76 11.06 -1.96
N VAL A 81 -25.76 10.05 -2.83
CA VAL A 81 -25.45 10.22 -4.25
C VAL A 81 -26.45 11.17 -4.92
N ALA A 82 -27.74 10.98 -4.67
CA ALA A 82 -28.78 11.86 -5.19
C ALA A 82 -28.59 13.31 -4.73
N ARG A 83 -28.25 13.53 -3.46
CA ARG A 83 -28.01 14.87 -2.93
C ARG A 83 -26.75 15.52 -3.51
N CYS A 84 -25.65 14.76 -3.67
CA CYS A 84 -24.46 15.25 -4.36
C CYS A 84 -24.76 15.67 -5.80
N ARG A 85 -25.58 14.88 -6.51
CA ARG A 85 -25.94 15.16 -7.91
C ARG A 85 -26.86 16.37 -8.12
N GLN A 86 -27.50 16.87 -7.07
CA GLN A 86 -28.21 18.15 -7.13
C GLN A 86 -27.25 19.32 -7.29
N GLU A 87 -26.03 19.22 -6.74
CA GLU A 87 -24.98 20.25 -6.86
C GLU A 87 -24.01 19.93 -8.02
N LEU A 88 -23.75 18.64 -8.28
CA LEU A 88 -22.81 18.15 -9.28
C LEU A 88 -23.44 17.00 -10.10
N PRO A 89 -24.26 17.29 -11.13
CA PRO A 89 -25.05 16.28 -11.86
C PRO A 89 -24.24 15.10 -12.42
N GLU A 90 -23.04 15.40 -12.93
CA GLU A 90 -22.14 14.43 -13.55
C GLU A 90 -21.23 13.70 -12.54
N ALA A 91 -21.42 13.91 -11.24
CA ALA A 91 -20.59 13.27 -10.23
C ALA A 91 -20.77 11.75 -10.23
N ASP A 92 -19.64 11.04 -10.37
CA ASP A 92 -19.55 9.60 -10.34
C ASP A 92 -19.78 9.06 -8.91
N PRO A 93 -20.70 8.11 -8.69
CA PRO A 93 -20.96 7.51 -7.37
C PRO A 93 -19.70 6.93 -6.73
N THR A 94 -18.80 6.35 -7.51
CA THR A 94 -17.54 5.79 -6.99
C THR A 94 -16.66 6.90 -6.40
N GLN A 95 -16.54 8.03 -7.10
CA GLN A 95 -15.83 9.21 -6.61
C GLN A 95 -16.50 9.84 -5.38
N ILE A 96 -17.83 9.94 -5.35
CA ILE A 96 -18.60 10.44 -4.20
C ILE A 96 -18.31 9.60 -2.96
N ASN A 97 -18.47 8.27 -3.08
CA ASN A 97 -18.26 7.32 -1.99
C ASN A 97 -16.82 7.32 -1.50
N TRP A 98 -15.86 7.37 -2.44
CA TRP A 98 -14.45 7.44 -2.09
C TRP A 98 -14.09 8.75 -1.37
N MET A 99 -14.65 9.87 -1.84
CA MET A 99 -14.46 11.18 -1.20
C MET A 99 -15.03 11.17 0.23
N LEU A 100 -16.21 10.58 0.45
CA LEU A 100 -16.81 10.44 1.78
C LEU A 100 -15.85 9.75 2.75
N LEU A 101 -15.27 8.61 2.35
CA LEU A 101 -14.32 7.88 3.19
C LEU A 101 -13.03 8.68 3.45
N ASN A 102 -12.55 9.45 2.47
CA ASN A 102 -11.37 10.28 2.65
C ASN A 102 -11.62 11.43 3.63
N LEU A 103 -12.74 12.14 3.50
CA LEU A 103 -13.16 13.20 4.43
C LEU A 103 -13.29 12.65 5.85
N ARG A 104 -13.87 11.44 6.00
CA ARG A 104 -13.94 10.73 7.28
C ARG A 104 -12.56 10.43 7.85
N LYS A 105 -11.66 9.85 7.05
CA LYS A 105 -10.28 9.51 7.45
C LYS A 105 -9.47 10.75 7.84
N ALA A 106 -9.75 11.90 7.20
CA ALA A 106 -9.14 13.18 7.51
C ALA A 106 -9.79 13.91 8.72
N GLY A 107 -10.83 13.35 9.34
CA GLY A 107 -11.55 14.00 10.45
C GLY A 107 -12.32 15.26 10.05
N GLN A 108 -12.67 15.40 8.76
CA GLN A 108 -13.33 16.59 8.21
C GLN A 108 -14.87 16.52 8.26
N LEU A 109 -15.41 15.35 8.61
CA LEU A 109 -16.84 15.13 8.87
C LEU A 109 -17.14 15.40 10.36
N LYS A 110 -17.16 16.67 10.75
CA LYS A 110 -17.46 17.12 12.12
C LYS A 110 -18.98 17.14 12.37
N VAL A 111 -19.60 15.97 12.41
CA VAL A 111 -21.02 15.81 12.76
C VAL A 111 -21.17 14.80 13.89
N GLU A 112 -22.22 14.96 14.68
CA GLU A 112 -22.53 14.03 15.76
C GLU A 112 -23.07 12.71 15.19
N VAL A 113 -22.49 11.59 15.61
CA VAL A 113 -22.94 10.25 15.24
C VAL A 113 -23.64 9.65 16.46
N THR A 114 -24.97 9.57 16.41
CA THR A 114 -25.83 9.14 17.52
C THR A 114 -26.27 7.69 17.40
N LYS A 115 -26.17 7.08 16.21
CA LYS A 115 -26.58 5.69 15.95
C LYS A 115 -25.38 4.76 15.84
N GLN A 116 -25.50 3.60 16.47
CA GLN A 116 -24.55 2.50 16.35
C GLN A 116 -25.30 1.22 16.01
N ALA A 117 -24.83 0.49 14.99
CA ALA A 117 -25.36 -0.82 14.67
C ALA A 117 -24.47 -1.92 15.28
N THR A 118 -25.12 -2.97 15.79
CA THR A 118 -24.49 -4.12 16.43
C THR A 118 -23.42 -4.77 15.55
N ARG A 119 -22.33 -5.25 16.16
CA ARG A 119 -21.12 -5.77 15.51
C ARG A 119 -20.99 -7.30 15.52
N ARG A 120 -22.07 -8.03 15.79
CA ARG A 120 -22.00 -9.50 15.88
C ARG A 120 -22.09 -10.08 14.48
N HIS A 121 -20.93 -10.39 13.91
CA HIS A 121 -20.82 -10.94 12.56
C HIS A 121 -20.24 -12.37 12.55
N ASP A 122 -19.91 -12.94 13.72
CA ASP A 122 -19.13 -14.19 13.82
C ASP A 122 -19.75 -15.37 13.04
N SER A 123 -21.08 -15.47 13.01
CA SER A 123 -21.78 -16.55 12.30
C SER A 123 -21.65 -16.49 10.78
N TYR A 124 -21.35 -15.34 10.19
CA TYR A 124 -21.29 -15.13 8.74
C TYR A 124 -20.03 -14.38 8.26
N ALA A 125 -19.09 -14.09 9.15
CA ALA A 125 -17.84 -13.39 8.83
C ALA A 125 -17.03 -14.15 7.76
N HIS A 126 -17.07 -15.47 7.78
CA HIS A 126 -16.38 -16.33 6.80
C HIS A 126 -16.85 -16.08 5.35
N ALA A 127 -18.14 -15.85 5.12
CA ALA A 127 -18.67 -15.55 3.79
C ALA A 127 -18.17 -14.20 3.26
N ALA A 128 -18.19 -13.18 4.13
CA ALA A 128 -17.64 -11.86 3.83
C ALA A 128 -16.13 -11.92 3.57
N GLU A 129 -15.40 -12.76 4.30
CA GLU A 129 -13.96 -12.99 4.09
C GLU A 129 -13.69 -13.61 2.71
N ILE A 130 -14.40 -14.69 2.36
CA ILE A 130 -14.27 -15.37 1.07
C ILE A 130 -14.51 -14.38 -0.07
N ALA A 131 -15.61 -13.62 -0.01
CA ALA A 131 -15.93 -12.63 -1.03
C ALA A 131 -14.87 -11.53 -1.13
N ALA A 132 -14.43 -10.98 0.01
CA ALA A 132 -13.40 -9.94 0.00
C ALA A 132 -12.07 -10.44 -0.60
N ARG A 133 -11.69 -11.69 -0.33
CA ARG A 133 -10.50 -12.32 -0.92
C ARG A 133 -10.64 -12.50 -2.43
N GLN A 134 -11.77 -13.03 -2.90
CA GLN A 134 -12.02 -13.19 -4.34
C GLN A 134 -12.00 -11.85 -5.08
N MET A 135 -12.62 -10.81 -4.50
CA MET A 135 -12.61 -9.48 -5.09
C MET A 135 -11.19 -8.90 -5.19
N TYR A 136 -10.36 -9.10 -4.16
CA TYR A 136 -8.97 -8.70 -4.22
C TYR A 136 -8.18 -9.47 -5.28
N ASP A 137 -8.37 -10.78 -5.37
CA ASP A 137 -7.64 -11.61 -6.34
C ASP A 137 -7.99 -11.25 -7.79
N LYS A 138 -9.27 -10.97 -8.05
CA LYS A 138 -9.77 -10.61 -9.36
C LYS A 138 -9.40 -9.18 -9.77
N HIS A 139 -9.56 -8.21 -8.88
CA HIS A 139 -9.48 -6.78 -9.22
C HIS A 139 -8.24 -6.06 -8.68
N ARG A 140 -7.49 -6.69 -7.77
CA ARG A 140 -6.35 -6.07 -7.05
C ARG A 140 -6.72 -4.78 -6.31
N LEU A 141 -7.96 -4.69 -5.85
CA LEU A 141 -8.51 -3.55 -5.12
C LEU A 141 -8.77 -3.90 -3.66
N SER A 142 -8.55 -2.93 -2.77
CA SER A 142 -8.92 -3.09 -1.37
C SER A 142 -10.44 -3.14 -1.19
N ILE A 143 -10.91 -3.74 -0.09
CA ILE A 143 -12.34 -3.80 0.19
C ILE A 143 -12.99 -2.41 0.29
N ASP A 144 -12.25 -1.38 0.77
CA ASP A 144 -12.75 0.00 0.79
C ASP A 144 -13.05 0.48 -0.64
N ARG A 145 -12.20 0.12 -1.63
CA ARG A 145 -12.40 0.49 -3.03
C ARG A 145 -13.54 -0.29 -3.66
N VAL A 146 -13.60 -1.59 -3.41
CA VAL A 146 -14.68 -2.47 -3.88
C VAL A 146 -16.04 -1.96 -3.43
N LEU A 147 -16.18 -1.59 -2.14
CA LEU A 147 -17.46 -1.13 -1.60
C LEU A 147 -17.86 0.29 -2.02
N CYS A 148 -16.92 1.12 -2.51
CA CYS A 148 -17.24 2.44 -3.05
C CYS A 148 -17.80 2.39 -4.47
N ASP A 149 -17.39 1.39 -5.27
CA ASP A 149 -17.84 1.21 -6.64
C ASP A 149 -19.14 0.40 -6.67
N PRO A 150 -20.25 0.92 -7.22
CA PRO A 150 -21.53 0.20 -7.24
C PRO A 150 -21.46 -1.16 -7.94
N GLN A 151 -20.72 -1.27 -9.04
CA GLN A 151 -20.64 -2.52 -9.82
C GLN A 151 -19.81 -3.57 -9.08
N LEU A 152 -18.67 -3.17 -8.51
CA LEU A 152 -17.83 -4.08 -7.73
C LEU A 152 -18.50 -4.48 -6.41
N ARG A 153 -19.27 -3.57 -5.80
CA ARG A 153 -20.07 -3.87 -4.61
C ARG A 153 -21.14 -4.92 -4.92
N GLU A 154 -21.88 -4.79 -6.02
CA GLU A 154 -22.85 -5.81 -6.44
C GLU A 154 -22.19 -7.16 -6.71
N GLU A 155 -20.99 -7.16 -7.29
CA GLU A 155 -20.21 -8.39 -7.46
C GLU A 155 -19.81 -9.01 -6.13
N PHE A 156 -19.31 -8.20 -5.19
CA PHE A 156 -19.01 -8.64 -3.83
C PHE A 156 -20.25 -9.27 -3.16
N ASP A 157 -21.40 -8.61 -3.27
CA ASP A 157 -22.65 -9.10 -2.67
C ASP A 157 -23.06 -10.45 -3.24
N ARG A 158 -23.00 -10.61 -4.57
CA ARG A 158 -23.32 -11.86 -5.24
C ARG A 158 -22.43 -13.01 -4.78
N ILE A 159 -21.12 -12.76 -4.65
CA ILE A 159 -20.17 -13.76 -4.17
C ILE A 159 -20.47 -14.11 -2.70
N ALA A 160 -20.62 -13.11 -1.84
CA ALA A 160 -20.86 -13.33 -0.41
C ALA A 160 -22.18 -14.07 -0.16
N GLN A 161 -23.24 -13.70 -0.87
CA GLN A 161 -24.56 -14.34 -0.77
C GLN A 161 -24.58 -15.75 -1.37
N SER A 162 -23.70 -16.07 -2.32
CA SER A 162 -23.56 -17.46 -2.79
C SER A 162 -23.04 -18.41 -1.71
N VAL A 163 -22.31 -17.89 -0.71
CA VAL A 163 -21.80 -18.67 0.44
C VAL A 163 -22.83 -18.72 1.56
N THR A 164 -23.56 -17.63 1.80
CA THR A 164 -24.59 -17.56 2.85
C THR A 164 -25.81 -16.77 2.36
N PRO A 165 -26.77 -17.44 1.67
CA PRO A 165 -27.93 -16.77 1.05
C PRO A 165 -28.88 -16.11 2.05
N ASP A 166 -28.94 -16.62 3.28
CA ASP A 166 -29.88 -16.17 4.31
C ASP A 166 -29.44 -14.89 5.04
N VAL A 167 -28.24 -14.38 4.74
CA VAL A 167 -27.70 -13.16 5.37
C VAL A 167 -27.81 -11.99 4.41
N SER A 168 -28.21 -10.82 4.93
CA SER A 168 -28.38 -9.63 4.11
C SER A 168 -27.04 -9.13 3.54
N ALA A 169 -27.07 -8.57 2.33
CA ALA A 169 -25.89 -7.96 1.71
C ALA A 169 -25.28 -6.87 2.61
N TYR A 170 -26.11 -6.04 3.25
CA TYR A 170 -25.66 -5.06 4.23
C TYR A 170 -24.80 -5.68 5.34
N GLU A 171 -25.25 -6.77 5.96
CA GLU A 171 -24.51 -7.46 7.02
C GLU A 171 -23.19 -8.04 6.53
N LEU A 172 -23.15 -8.61 5.32
CA LEU A 172 -21.94 -9.16 4.71
C LEU A 172 -20.92 -8.06 4.39
N ARG A 173 -21.35 -6.94 3.79
CA ARG A 173 -20.47 -5.78 3.54
C ARG A 173 -19.92 -5.21 4.86
N LYS A 174 -20.77 -5.13 5.88
CA LYS A 174 -20.38 -4.66 7.21
C LYS A 174 -19.37 -5.58 7.88
N ALA A 175 -19.58 -6.90 7.80
CA ALA A 175 -18.62 -7.90 8.26
C ALA A 175 -17.28 -7.74 7.55
N ALA A 176 -17.26 -7.52 6.23
CA ALA A 176 -16.03 -7.29 5.48
C ALA A 176 -15.27 -6.02 5.95
N LEU A 177 -15.96 -4.90 6.20
CA LEU A 177 -15.33 -3.73 6.82
C LEU A 177 -14.83 -4.01 8.24
N GLY A 178 -15.55 -4.82 9.01
CA GLY A 178 -15.14 -5.30 10.33
C GLY A 178 -13.83 -6.08 10.27
N LEU A 179 -13.77 -7.12 9.45
CA LEU A 179 -12.58 -7.93 9.20
C LEU A 179 -11.40 -7.07 8.74
N ARG A 180 -11.65 -6.10 7.84
CA ARG A 180 -10.62 -5.15 7.38
C ARG A 180 -10.10 -4.28 8.53
N LYS A 181 -10.99 -3.73 9.37
CA LYS A 181 -10.62 -2.92 10.54
C LYS A 181 -9.82 -3.73 11.56
N ALA A 182 -10.18 -5.00 11.74
CA ALA A 182 -9.45 -5.96 12.55
C ALA A 182 -8.17 -6.49 11.88
N ARG A 183 -7.88 -6.05 10.64
CA ARG A 183 -6.77 -6.53 9.79
C ARG A 183 -6.82 -8.04 9.49
N GLN A 184 -7.97 -8.68 9.66
CA GLN A 184 -8.20 -10.11 9.41
C GLN A 184 -8.40 -10.44 7.92
N LEU A 185 -8.76 -9.45 7.09
CA LEU A 185 -8.67 -9.59 5.63
C LEU A 185 -7.22 -9.56 5.10
N ARG A 186 -6.22 -9.63 5.98
CA ARG A 186 -4.83 -9.85 5.58
C ARG A 186 -4.39 -11.31 5.79
N PRO A 187 -4.73 -12.22 4.86
CA PRO A 187 -4.02 -13.49 4.69
C PRO A 187 -3.21 -13.51 3.39
N GLU A 188 -3.08 -12.38 2.68
CA GLU A 188 -2.35 -12.24 1.41
C GLU A 188 -0.91 -12.74 1.45
N LEU A 189 -0.26 -12.73 2.60
CA LEU A 189 1.16 -13.00 2.66
C LEU A 189 1.50 -14.46 2.63
N VAL A 190 0.75 -15.32 3.31
CA VAL A 190 1.09 -16.75 3.33
C VAL A 190 0.90 -17.36 1.93
N ALA A 191 -0.18 -16.95 1.23
CA ALA A 191 -0.43 -17.36 -0.16
C ALA A 191 0.55 -16.71 -1.17
N ARG A 192 0.93 -15.43 -0.98
CA ARG A 192 1.90 -14.75 -1.87
C ARG A 192 3.35 -15.17 -1.63
N VAL A 193 3.72 -15.49 -0.39
CA VAL A 193 5.08 -15.95 -0.01
C VAL A 193 5.39 -17.28 -0.68
N ALA A 194 4.40 -18.16 -0.86
CA ALA A 194 4.58 -19.39 -1.63
C ALA A 194 5.02 -19.12 -3.07
N ALA A 195 4.55 -18.01 -3.67
CA ALA A 195 4.94 -17.58 -5.01
C ALA A 195 6.29 -16.82 -5.07
N TRP A 196 6.94 -16.52 -3.93
CA TRP A 196 8.22 -15.80 -3.88
C TRP A 196 9.45 -16.72 -3.90
N ASN A 197 9.24 -18.03 -4.09
CA ASN A 197 10.31 -19.03 -4.07
C ASN A 197 11.20 -18.88 -2.82
N LYS A 198 10.58 -18.81 -1.64
CA LYS A 198 11.25 -18.52 -0.38
C LYS A 198 12.21 -19.65 0.00
N GLN A 199 13.48 -19.31 0.21
CA GLN A 199 14.43 -20.16 0.91
C GLN A 199 14.47 -19.81 2.40
N VAL A 200 14.33 -20.82 3.26
CA VAL A 200 14.45 -20.66 4.72
C VAL A 200 15.79 -21.19 5.19
N LEU A 201 16.58 -20.34 5.84
CA LEU A 201 17.87 -20.69 6.44
C LEU A 201 17.82 -20.41 7.93
N VAL A 202 18.48 -21.24 8.74
CA VAL A 202 18.62 -21.01 10.18
C VAL A 202 20.10 -21.13 10.52
N LEU A 203 20.69 -20.06 11.04
CA LEU A 203 22.12 -19.97 11.32
C LEU A 203 22.35 -19.51 12.76
N PRO A 204 23.34 -20.05 13.49
CA PRO A 204 23.79 -19.48 14.76
C PRO A 204 24.32 -18.05 14.55
N ALA A 205 23.97 -17.12 15.44
CA ALA A 205 24.39 -15.72 15.30
C ALA A 205 25.93 -15.56 15.32
N GLN A 206 26.63 -16.37 16.12
CA GLN A 206 28.09 -16.40 16.17
C GLN A 206 28.70 -16.79 14.82
N GLN A 207 28.08 -17.74 14.12
CA GLN A 207 28.54 -18.17 12.81
C GLN A 207 28.26 -17.12 11.74
N VAL A 208 27.12 -16.42 11.83
CA VAL A 208 26.84 -15.30 10.92
C VAL A 208 27.82 -14.15 11.10
N LEU A 209 28.27 -13.90 12.35
CA LEU A 209 29.31 -12.91 12.62
C LEU A 209 30.67 -13.32 12.04
N ALA A 210 31.06 -14.59 12.19
CA ALA A 210 32.32 -15.10 11.67
C ALA A 210 32.34 -15.27 10.14
N GLU A 211 31.20 -15.62 9.54
CA GLU A 211 31.06 -15.95 8.13
C GLU A 211 29.85 -15.21 7.48
N PRO A 212 29.89 -13.87 7.35
CA PRO A 212 28.76 -13.09 6.84
C PRO A 212 28.28 -13.50 5.44
N GLN A 213 29.17 -14.04 4.60
CA GLN A 213 28.88 -14.53 3.25
C GLN A 213 27.82 -15.64 3.20
N ARG A 214 27.57 -16.32 4.32
CA ARG A 214 26.52 -17.35 4.42
C ARG A 214 25.11 -16.79 4.43
N VAL A 215 24.97 -15.49 4.71
CA VAL A 215 23.69 -14.79 4.60
C VAL A 215 23.50 -14.38 3.13
N PRO A 216 22.36 -14.73 2.51
CA PRO A 216 22.03 -14.25 1.17
C PRO A 216 22.02 -12.72 1.11
N ASP A 217 22.44 -12.15 -0.01
CA ASP A 217 22.41 -10.71 -0.29
C ASP A 217 21.11 -10.28 -1.00
N THR A 218 20.05 -11.06 -0.81
CA THR A 218 18.73 -10.84 -1.42
C THR A 218 17.74 -10.15 -0.47
N PRO A 219 16.59 -9.67 -0.97
CA PRO A 219 15.51 -9.20 -0.12
C PRO A 219 14.94 -10.31 0.75
N GLY A 220 14.48 -9.99 1.95
CA GLY A 220 14.03 -11.00 2.88
C GLY A 220 13.49 -10.52 4.22
N ILE A 221 13.09 -11.48 5.05
CA ILE A 221 12.82 -11.30 6.47
C ILE A 221 13.90 -11.99 7.29
N TYR A 222 14.35 -11.36 8.37
CA TYR A 222 15.26 -11.95 9.35
C TYR A 222 14.61 -11.99 10.73
N ILE A 223 14.86 -13.07 11.46
CA ILE A 223 14.20 -13.40 12.72
C ILE A 223 15.25 -13.85 13.72
N PHE A 224 15.49 -13.04 14.76
CA PHE A 224 16.32 -13.41 15.90
C PHE A 224 15.49 -14.20 16.90
N ARG A 225 16.02 -15.32 17.40
CA ARG A 225 15.39 -16.13 18.46
C ARG A 225 16.43 -16.76 19.38
N ASP A 226 16.03 -16.98 20.63
CA ASP A 226 16.77 -17.71 21.66
C ASP A 226 15.96 -18.96 22.09
N ALA A 227 16.40 -19.65 23.15
CA ALA A 227 15.67 -20.78 23.73
C ALA A 227 14.33 -20.38 24.38
N ARG A 228 14.12 -19.10 24.68
CA ARG A 228 12.90 -18.55 25.30
C ARG A 228 11.88 -18.06 24.26
N GLY A 229 12.24 -18.02 22.98
CA GLY A 229 11.33 -17.69 21.87
C GLY A 229 11.89 -16.62 20.93
N TYR A 230 10.97 -15.90 20.28
CA TYR A 230 11.32 -14.89 19.28
C TYR A 230 11.74 -13.57 19.93
N LEU A 231 12.90 -13.06 19.51
CA LEU A 231 13.47 -11.82 20.01
C LEU A 231 13.03 -10.64 19.14
N TYR A 232 13.34 -10.71 17.85
CA TYR A 232 13.16 -9.60 16.92
C TYR A 232 12.92 -10.09 15.49
N ILE A 233 12.01 -9.44 14.77
CA ILE A 233 11.69 -9.72 13.37
C ILE A 233 11.83 -8.42 12.58
N GLY A 234 12.48 -8.47 11.42
CA GLY A 234 12.66 -7.32 10.55
C GLY A 234 12.69 -7.68 9.06
N GLU A 235 12.37 -6.71 8.20
CA GLU A 235 12.54 -6.82 6.73
C GLU A 235 13.80 -6.12 6.21
N SER A 236 14.30 -6.57 5.06
CA SER A 236 15.36 -5.89 4.33
C SER A 236 15.30 -6.12 2.82
N GLU A 237 15.87 -5.17 2.07
CA GLU A 237 16.23 -5.32 0.65
C GLU A 237 17.52 -6.11 0.46
N ASN A 238 18.35 -6.19 1.50
CA ASN A 238 19.59 -6.96 1.50
C ASN A 238 19.82 -7.57 2.89
N LEU A 239 19.48 -8.86 3.02
CA LEU A 239 19.57 -9.60 4.27
C LEU A 239 20.98 -9.56 4.88
N ARG A 240 22.02 -9.80 4.09
CA ARG A 240 23.41 -9.79 4.56
C ARG A 240 23.78 -8.46 5.21
N ALA A 241 23.64 -7.36 4.47
CA ALA A 241 23.99 -6.04 4.96
C ALA A 241 23.22 -5.70 6.26
N ARG A 242 21.93 -6.03 6.32
CA ARG A 242 21.09 -5.72 7.47
C ARG A 242 21.40 -6.56 8.70
N VAL A 243 21.61 -7.87 8.53
CA VAL A 243 21.91 -8.78 9.64
C VAL A 243 23.31 -8.52 10.19
N THR A 244 24.32 -8.32 9.33
CA THR A 244 25.67 -7.95 9.78
C THR A 244 25.65 -6.65 10.57
N LYS A 245 24.89 -5.64 10.10
CA LYS A 245 24.71 -4.39 10.86
C LYS A 245 24.14 -4.66 12.26
N HIS A 246 23.20 -5.60 12.41
CA HIS A 246 22.65 -5.92 13.73
C HIS A 246 23.64 -6.60 14.68
N LEU A 247 24.55 -7.43 14.14
CA LEU A 247 25.54 -8.15 14.94
C LEU A 247 26.76 -7.29 15.32
N ASP A 248 27.10 -6.31 14.48
CA ASP A 248 28.20 -5.37 14.74
C ASP A 248 27.71 -4.16 15.56
N HIS A 249 26.84 -3.33 14.97
CA HIS A 249 26.34 -2.09 15.55
C HIS A 249 24.85 -1.86 15.21
N SER A 250 23.97 -2.60 15.91
CA SER A 250 22.53 -2.54 15.68
C SER A 250 21.96 -1.13 15.92
N ASP A 251 21.28 -0.58 14.91
CA ASP A 251 20.50 0.66 15.03
C ASP A 251 19.20 0.48 15.85
N ARG A 252 18.84 -0.77 16.18
CA ARG A 252 17.73 -1.10 17.08
C ARG A 252 18.25 -1.26 18.49
N LYS A 253 18.04 -0.22 19.32
CA LYS A 253 18.53 -0.13 20.71
C LYS A 253 18.15 -1.32 21.59
N SER A 254 16.91 -1.83 21.47
CA SER A 254 16.42 -2.97 22.26
C SER A 254 17.16 -4.26 21.93
N LEU A 255 17.31 -4.56 20.64
CA LEU A 255 18.06 -5.73 20.17
C LEU A 255 19.56 -5.59 20.47
N ALA A 256 20.15 -4.41 20.24
CA ALA A 256 21.56 -4.15 20.53
C ALA A 256 21.89 -4.41 22.01
N ARG A 257 21.06 -3.87 22.91
CA ARG A 257 21.20 -4.07 24.35
C ARG A 257 21.12 -5.54 24.74
N TYR A 258 20.15 -6.26 24.17
CA TYR A 258 19.99 -7.68 24.44
C TYR A 258 21.21 -8.50 24.01
N LEU A 259 21.69 -8.31 22.78
CA LEU A 259 22.85 -9.04 22.26
C LEU A 259 24.15 -8.70 23.01
N TRP A 260 24.29 -7.48 23.52
CA TRP A 260 25.41 -7.11 24.39
C TRP A 260 25.33 -7.82 25.74
N GLN A 261 24.15 -7.82 26.38
CA GLN A 261 23.97 -8.34 27.74
C GLN A 261 24.06 -9.87 27.81
N GLU A 262 23.38 -10.56 26.89
CA GLU A 262 23.27 -12.02 26.89
C GLU A 262 24.34 -12.68 25.98
N GLY A 263 25.02 -11.88 25.16
CA GLY A 263 25.93 -12.37 24.13
C GLY A 263 25.19 -13.01 22.95
N LEU A 264 25.97 -13.59 22.03
CA LEU A 264 25.46 -14.31 20.86
C LEU A 264 25.28 -15.82 21.11
N GLY A 265 25.72 -16.32 22.27
CA GLY A 265 25.64 -17.73 22.64
C GLY A 265 24.18 -18.17 22.77
N GLY A 266 23.75 -19.13 21.96
CA GLY A 266 22.36 -19.61 21.96
C GLY A 266 21.37 -18.75 21.15
N VAL A 267 21.84 -17.67 20.49
CA VAL A 267 21.03 -16.90 19.55
C VAL A 267 21.11 -17.51 18.16
N THR A 268 19.95 -17.69 17.53
CA THR A 268 19.85 -18.14 16.13
C THR A 268 19.12 -17.10 15.29
N ILE A 269 19.45 -17.06 14.01
CA ILE A 269 18.89 -16.17 13.01
C ILE A 269 18.22 -17.03 11.95
N GLU A 270 16.89 -16.96 11.89
CA GLU A 270 16.10 -17.53 10.81
C GLU A 270 15.94 -16.46 9.71
N LEU A 271 16.26 -16.84 8.47
CA LEU A 271 16.25 -15.97 7.30
C LEU A 271 15.24 -16.53 6.31
N HIS A 272 14.32 -15.69 5.87
CA HIS A 272 13.43 -15.95 4.75
C HIS A 272 13.98 -15.15 3.58
N ALA A 273 14.85 -15.78 2.79
CA ALA A 273 15.42 -15.19 1.59
C ALA A 273 14.44 -15.33 0.44
N PHE A 274 14.14 -14.22 -0.23
CA PHE A 274 13.25 -14.20 -1.38
C PHE A 274 14.04 -14.09 -2.67
N ASP A 275 13.44 -14.62 -3.74
CA ASP A 275 13.94 -14.39 -5.09
C ASP A 275 13.91 -12.88 -5.39
N PRO A 276 15.04 -12.27 -5.80
CA PRO A 276 15.11 -10.84 -6.14
C PRO A 276 14.14 -10.41 -7.23
N ASP A 277 13.79 -11.32 -8.15
CA ASP A 277 12.88 -11.04 -9.26
C ASP A 277 11.41 -11.18 -8.87
N SER A 278 11.13 -11.74 -7.68
CA SER A 278 9.77 -11.86 -7.16
C SER A 278 9.19 -10.51 -6.73
N ASN A 279 7.88 -10.51 -6.46
CA ASN A 279 7.20 -9.36 -5.89
C ASN A 279 7.76 -8.93 -4.52
N ALA A 280 8.54 -9.78 -3.85
CA ALA A 280 9.20 -9.42 -2.60
C ALA A 280 10.26 -8.32 -2.74
N ARG A 281 10.60 -7.88 -3.95
CA ARG A 281 11.39 -6.64 -4.17
C ARG A 281 10.67 -5.37 -3.69
N HIS A 282 9.33 -5.39 -3.65
CA HIS A 282 8.53 -4.27 -3.18
C HIS A 282 8.49 -4.24 -1.64
N LYS A 283 8.92 -3.13 -1.06
CA LYS A 283 9.04 -2.96 0.40
C LYS A 283 7.71 -3.14 1.12
N GLU A 284 6.62 -2.68 0.53
CA GLU A 284 5.26 -2.78 1.08
C GLU A 284 4.88 -4.23 1.35
N LEU A 285 5.27 -5.13 0.44
CA LEU A 285 4.98 -6.56 0.56
C LEU A 285 5.83 -7.22 1.65
N ARG A 286 7.12 -6.91 1.73
CA ARG A 286 7.96 -7.42 2.84
C ARG A 286 7.51 -6.87 4.19
N ARG A 287 7.14 -5.59 4.28
CA ARG A 287 6.60 -4.95 5.48
C ARG A 287 5.31 -5.61 5.94
N ALA A 288 4.46 -5.96 4.99
CA ALA A 288 3.26 -6.70 5.30
C ALA A 288 3.63 -8.09 5.87
N TYR A 289 4.60 -8.81 5.28
CA TYR A 289 5.03 -10.13 5.78
C TYR A 289 5.63 -10.07 7.18
N GLU A 290 6.51 -9.10 7.40
CA GLU A 290 7.10 -8.78 8.70
C GLU A 290 6.00 -8.56 9.73
N SER A 291 4.95 -7.78 9.40
CA SER A 291 3.84 -7.50 10.31
C SER A 291 3.08 -8.77 10.71
N GLU A 292 2.81 -9.68 9.77
CA GLU A 292 2.15 -10.97 10.06
C GLU A 292 3.02 -11.88 10.93
N LEU A 293 4.32 -11.92 10.66
CA LEU A 293 5.26 -12.69 11.48
C LEU A 293 5.38 -12.11 12.89
N ILE A 294 5.40 -10.78 13.04
CA ILE A 294 5.37 -10.13 14.36
C ILE A 294 4.06 -10.49 15.10
N HIS A 295 2.92 -10.43 14.41
CA HIS A 295 1.63 -10.75 15.02
C HIS A 295 1.52 -12.22 15.47
N SER A 296 1.93 -13.16 14.60
CA SER A 296 1.83 -14.59 14.89
C SER A 296 2.90 -15.10 15.86
N ARG A 297 4.10 -14.51 15.86
CA ARG A 297 5.24 -15.00 16.65
C ARG A 297 5.50 -14.19 17.92
N GLN A 298 4.85 -13.05 18.09
CA GLN A 298 4.92 -12.20 19.30
C GLN A 298 6.36 -11.95 19.81
N PRO A 299 7.28 -11.43 18.96
CA PRO A 299 8.68 -11.23 19.33
C PRO A 299 8.84 -10.17 20.44
N ARG A 300 9.66 -10.48 21.45
CA ARG A 300 9.78 -9.68 22.68
C ARG A 300 10.31 -8.24 22.49
N LEU A 301 11.09 -8.01 21.44
CA LEU A 301 11.84 -6.76 21.23
C LEU A 301 11.33 -5.92 20.05
N ASN A 302 10.30 -6.38 19.32
CA ASN A 302 9.58 -5.53 18.39
C ASN A 302 8.65 -4.62 19.16
N ILE A 303 8.73 -3.32 18.91
CA ILE A 303 7.71 -2.39 19.38
C ILE A 303 6.51 -2.59 18.48
N ALA A 304 5.42 -3.13 19.03
CA ALA A 304 4.15 -3.17 18.32
C ALA A 304 3.75 -1.72 17.99
N PRO A 305 3.47 -1.38 16.73
CA PRO A 305 2.96 -0.07 16.37
C PRO A 305 1.54 0.16 16.92
#